data_AF-A0A5E8CIH4-F1
#
_entry.id   AF-A0A5E8CIH4-F1
#
_cell.length_a   1.000
_cell.length_b   1.000
_cell.length_c   1.000
_cell.angle_alpha   90.00
_cell.angle_beta   90.00
_cell.angle_gamma   90.00
#
_symmetry.space_group_name_H-M   'P 1'
#
loop_
_entity.id
_entity.type
_entity.pdbx_description
1 polymer ?
#
loop_
_entity_poly.entity_id
_entity_poly.type
_entity_poly.pdbx_seq_one_letter_code
_entity_poly.pdbx_strand_id
1 'polypeptide(L)'
;MLNCREYSTCELEDINYLTKKYLYRIGKAMVPKGLGPFGILYFIIRLIQLLGILFIILGIFLPKDFCQYHIIWCLFNLFFWLILKKKSFFSYILKYIFYLPEYPEFIPTNMDNTIKIVFIILFISLINFSYPKHSIYNLLGNTRQYMNRFN
;
A
#
# COMPACT_ATOMS: atom_id res chain seq x y z
N MET A 1 -5.74 20.02 -22.44
CA MET A 1 -6.97 20.67 -21.95
C MET A 1 -8.14 19.89 -22.49
N LEU A 2 -8.81 19.07 -21.67
CA LEU A 2 -10.01 18.36 -22.07
C LEU A 2 -11.22 19.16 -21.60
N ASN A 3 -12.01 19.58 -22.58
CA ASN A 3 -13.15 20.46 -22.46
C ASN A 3 -14.37 19.59 -22.13
N CYS A 4 -14.89 19.70 -20.91
CA CYS A 4 -16.17 19.11 -20.53
C CYS A 4 -17.10 20.26 -20.12
N ARG A 5 -17.77 20.86 -21.10
CA ARG A 5 -19.05 21.53 -20.91
C ARG A 5 -20.16 20.52 -21.20
N GLU A 6 -21.28 20.73 -20.53
CA GLU A 6 -22.64 20.22 -20.84
C GLU A 6 -23.15 18.98 -20.07
N TYR A 7 -24.10 19.28 -19.17
CA TYR A 7 -25.17 18.47 -18.56
C TYR A 7 -24.75 17.33 -17.61
N SER A 8 -24.78 17.52 -16.29
CA SER A 8 -25.97 17.50 -15.42
C SER A 8 -26.63 16.13 -15.27
N THR A 9 -25.95 15.23 -14.55
CA THR A 9 -26.53 14.38 -13.49
C THR A 9 -25.35 13.69 -12.83
N CYS A 10 -25.02 14.06 -11.60
CA CYS A 10 -24.25 13.17 -10.71
C CYS A 10 -25.18 11.99 -10.38
N GLU A 11 -25.39 11.08 -11.34
CA GLU A 11 -25.77 9.73 -10.97
C GLU A 11 -24.65 9.23 -10.08
N LEU A 12 -24.99 8.89 -8.83
CA LEU A 12 -24.12 8.08 -7.98
C LEU A 12 -23.83 6.83 -8.83
N GLU A 13 -22.65 6.76 -9.46
CA GLU A 13 -22.21 5.52 -10.10
C GLU A 13 -22.37 4.43 -9.03
N ASP A 14 -23.22 3.44 -9.30
CA ASP A 14 -23.50 2.34 -8.37
C ASP A 14 -22.18 1.81 -7.82
N ILE A 15 -22.06 1.69 -6.50
CA ILE A 15 -20.83 1.24 -5.82
C ILE A 15 -20.33 -0.05 -6.48
N ASN A 16 -21.23 -0.94 -6.90
CA ASN A 16 -20.90 -2.16 -7.62
C ASN A 16 -20.18 -1.91 -8.95
N TYR A 17 -20.62 -0.91 -9.72
CA TYR A 17 -19.99 -0.51 -10.98
C TYR A 17 -18.59 0.06 -10.74
N LEU A 18 -18.45 0.96 -9.77
CA LEU A 18 -17.15 1.52 -9.35
C LEU A 18 -16.19 0.43 -8.89
N THR A 19 -16.63 -0.47 -8.01
CA THR A 19 -15.82 -1.59 -7.52
C THR A 19 -15.38 -2.51 -8.66
N LYS A 20 -16.29 -2.87 -9.59
CA LYS A 20 -15.96 -3.70 -10.74
C LYS A 20 -14.93 -3.05 -11.66
N LYS A 21 -15.06 -1.75 -11.90
CA LYS A 21 -14.11 -0.94 -12.70
C LYS A 21 -12.73 -0.86 -12.03
N TYR A 22 -12.69 -0.70 -10.71
CA TYR A 22 -11.45 -0.72 -9.93
C TYR A 22 -10.78 -2.09 -9.95
N LEU A 23 -11.52 -3.17 -9.69
CA LEU A 23 -11.00 -4.54 -9.72
C LEU A 23 -10.45 -4.92 -11.10
N TYR A 24 -11.14 -4.53 -12.17
CA TYR A 24 -10.67 -4.74 -13.53
C TYR A 24 -9.35 -4.01 -13.83
N ARG A 25 -9.22 -2.75 -13.38
CA ARG A 25 -7.96 -1.99 -13.50
C ARG A 25 -6.83 -2.65 -12.72
N ILE A 26 -7.07 -3.06 -11.48
CA ILE A 26 -6.08 -3.74 -10.64
C ILE A 26 -5.66 -5.06 -11.29
N GLY A 27 -6.61 -5.86 -11.78
CA GLY A 27 -6.33 -7.13 -12.47
C GLY A 27 -5.43 -6.94 -13.69
N LYS A 28 -5.71 -5.93 -14.52
CA LYS A 28 -4.83 -5.56 -15.66
C LYS A 28 -3.45 -5.05 -15.23
N ALA A 29 -3.37 -4.33 -14.11
CA ALA A 29 -2.12 -3.80 -13.58
C ALA A 29 -1.25 -4.88 -12.89
N MET A 30 -1.86 -5.95 -12.39
CA MET A 30 -1.17 -7.11 -11.82
C MET A 30 -0.65 -8.08 -12.90
N VAL A 31 -1.41 -8.28 -13.98
CA VAL A 31 -1.04 -9.18 -15.08
C VAL A 31 -1.25 -8.46 -16.43
N PRO A 32 -0.26 -7.69 -16.89
CA PRO A 32 -0.33 -7.05 -18.20
C PRO A 32 -0.32 -8.11 -19.30
N LYS A 33 -1.15 -7.91 -20.33
CA LYS A 33 -1.13 -8.77 -21.52
C LYS A 33 0.17 -8.56 -22.30
N GLY A 34 0.75 -9.62 -22.84
CA GLY A 34 1.91 -9.54 -23.75
C GLY A 34 3.28 -9.79 -23.12
N LEU A 35 3.35 -10.16 -21.83
CA LEU A 35 4.62 -10.44 -21.13
C LEU A 35 5.13 -11.90 -21.26
N GLY A 36 4.38 -12.77 -21.94
CA GLY A 36 4.75 -14.18 -22.14
C GLY A 36 5.09 -14.91 -20.82
N PRO A 37 6.11 -15.78 -20.78
CA PRO A 37 6.50 -16.51 -19.57
C PRO A 37 7.02 -15.60 -18.45
N PHE A 38 7.50 -14.39 -18.78
CA PHE A 38 7.94 -13.41 -17.78
C PHE A 38 6.77 -12.74 -17.05
N GLY A 39 5.53 -12.96 -17.49
CA GLY A 39 4.33 -12.47 -16.80
C GLY A 39 4.20 -12.98 -15.36
N ILE A 40 4.70 -14.19 -15.06
CA ILE A 40 4.71 -14.75 -13.70
C ILE A 40 5.65 -13.92 -12.80
N LEU A 41 6.86 -13.60 -13.28
CA LEU A 41 7.81 -12.78 -12.54
C LEU A 41 7.26 -11.37 -12.29
N TYR A 42 6.62 -10.77 -13.31
CA TYR A 42 5.96 -9.46 -13.17
C TYR A 42 4.89 -9.50 -12.07
N PHE A 43 4.03 -10.53 -12.10
CA PHE A 43 2.98 -10.74 -11.12
C PHE A 43 3.54 -10.91 -9.70
N ILE A 44 4.60 -11.70 -9.53
CA ILE A 44 5.26 -11.91 -8.22
C ILE A 44 5.77 -10.59 -7.66
N ILE A 45 6.46 -9.77 -8.47
CA ILE A 45 6.97 -8.47 -8.01
C ILE A 45 5.82 -7.54 -7.61
N ARG A 46 4.70 -7.54 -8.35
CA ARG A 46 3.49 -6.78 -7.99
C ARG A 46 2.85 -7.28 -6.70
N LEU A 47 2.81 -8.60 -6.49
CA LEU A 47 2.28 -9.19 -5.27
C LEU A 47 3.13 -8.78 -4.06
N ILE A 48 4.46 -8.83 -4.19
CA ILE A 48 5.39 -8.35 -3.15
C ILE A 48 5.16 -6.86 -2.88
N GLN A 49 4.99 -6.04 -3.93
CA GLN A 49 4.67 -4.62 -3.79
C GLN A 49 3.37 -4.40 -3.00
N LEU A 50 2.30 -5.16 -3.30
CA LEU A 50 1.04 -5.08 -2.58
C LEU A 50 1.18 -5.51 -1.12
N LEU A 51 1.84 -6.64 -0.86
CA LEU A 51 2.12 -7.12 0.49
C LEU A 51 2.95 -6.11 1.29
N GLY A 52 3.91 -5.45 0.63
CA GLY A 52 4.70 -4.38 1.23
C GLY A 52 3.86 -3.17 1.64
N ILE A 53 2.88 -2.78 0.83
CA ILE A 53 1.94 -1.70 1.16
C ILE A 53 1.02 -2.12 2.32
N LEU A 54 0.49 -3.34 2.27
CA LEU A 54 -0.33 -3.89 3.35
C LEU A 54 0.45 -3.96 4.67
N PHE A 55 1.73 -4.34 4.60
CA PHE A 55 2.61 -4.38 5.77
C PHE A 55 2.85 -2.98 6.35
N ILE A 56 2.98 -1.93 5.52
CA ILE A 56 3.05 -0.55 6.01
C ILE A 56 1.79 -0.19 6.80
N ILE A 57 0.60 -0.46 6.24
CA ILE A 57 -0.68 -0.07 6.84
C ILE A 57 -1.00 -0.88 8.11
N LEU A 58 -0.82 -2.21 8.03
CA LEU A 58 -1.26 -3.13 9.08
C LEU A 58 -0.16 -3.47 10.09
N GLY A 59 1.10 -3.16 9.79
CA GLY A 59 2.23 -3.60 10.61
C GLY A 59 2.26 -3.00 12.02
N ILE A 60 1.56 -1.89 12.25
CA ILE A 60 1.35 -1.32 13.59
C ILE A 60 0.55 -2.23 14.54
N PHE A 61 -0.24 -3.16 13.98
CA PHE A 61 -1.05 -4.12 14.73
C PHE A 61 -0.32 -5.44 14.97
N LEU A 62 0.91 -5.60 14.45
CA LEU A 62 1.66 -6.84 14.60
C LEU A 62 2.32 -6.95 15.99
N PRO A 63 2.72 -8.16 16.40
CA PRO A 63 3.43 -8.37 17.66
C PRO A 63 4.74 -7.57 17.72
N LYS A 64 5.23 -7.32 18.94
CA LYS A 64 6.45 -6.53 19.19
C LYS A 64 7.65 -7.01 18.37
N ASP A 65 7.81 -8.31 18.20
CA ASP A 65 8.93 -8.91 17.47
C ASP A 65 8.96 -8.50 15.99
N PHE A 66 7.78 -8.21 15.42
CA PHE A 66 7.64 -7.74 14.03
C PHE A 66 7.79 -6.22 13.89
N CYS A 67 7.76 -5.47 15.00
CA CYS A 67 7.80 -4.01 14.99
C CYS A 67 9.14 -3.46 14.45
N GLN A 68 10.26 -4.14 14.74
CA GLN A 68 11.57 -3.76 14.21
C GLN A 68 11.61 -3.87 12.69
N TYR A 69 11.12 -4.97 12.14
CA TYR A 69 11.03 -5.19 10.69
C TYR A 69 10.10 -4.18 10.03
N HIS A 70 8.99 -3.83 10.69
CA HIS A 70 8.06 -2.80 10.21
C HIS A 70 8.70 -1.42 10.15
N ILE A 71 9.44 -1.01 11.18
CA ILE A 71 10.21 0.25 11.21
C ILE A 71 11.23 0.28 10.06
N ILE A 72 12.03 -0.77 9.92
CA ILE A 72 13.04 -0.88 8.85
C ILE A 72 12.37 -0.77 7.48
N TRP A 73 11.24 -1.46 7.28
CA TRP A 73 10.51 -1.43 6.02
C TRP A 73 9.93 -0.05 5.69
N CYS A 74 9.39 0.65 6.68
CA CYS A 74 8.90 2.02 6.51
C CYS A 74 10.04 2.98 6.14
N LEU A 75 11.18 2.90 6.84
CA LEU A 75 12.37 3.69 6.55
C LEU A 75 12.92 3.39 5.15
N PHE A 76 13.00 2.12 4.77
CA PHE A 76 13.39 1.69 3.43
C PHE A 76 12.52 2.36 2.35
N ASN A 77 11.20 2.30 2.49
CA ASN A 77 10.29 2.91 1.51
C ASN A 77 10.43 4.44 1.46
N LEU A 78 10.55 5.12 2.60
CA LEU A 78 10.77 6.57 2.66
C LEU A 78 12.08 6.97 1.98
N PHE A 79 13.15 6.24 2.24
CA PHE A 79 14.47 6.47 1.65
C PHE A 79 14.43 6.31 0.12
N PHE A 80 13.84 5.22 -0.38
CA PHE A 80 13.71 5.01 -1.82
C PHE A 80 12.77 6.02 -2.48
N TRP A 81 11.72 6.46 -1.81
CA TRP A 81 10.88 7.54 -2.34
C TRP A 81 11.62 8.88 -2.44
N LEU A 82 12.56 9.16 -1.53
CA LEU A 82 13.42 10.33 -1.64
C LEU A 82 14.34 10.24 -2.88
N ILE A 83 15.05 9.12 -3.04
CA ILE A 83 16.02 8.92 -4.13
C ILE A 83 15.31 8.87 -5.49
N LEU A 84 14.20 8.14 -5.58
CA LEU A 84 13.50 7.91 -6.84
C LEU A 84 12.50 9.02 -7.19
N LYS A 85 12.59 10.19 -6.53
CA LYS A 85 11.72 11.36 -6.75
C LYS A 85 10.23 11.00 -6.67
N LYS A 86 9.82 10.42 -5.54
CA LYS A 86 8.44 9.99 -5.23
C LYS A 86 7.94 8.82 -6.09
N LYS A 87 8.84 7.98 -6.61
CA LYS A 87 8.47 6.75 -7.32
C LYS A 87 8.68 5.53 -6.43
N SER A 88 7.74 4.59 -6.46
CA SER A 88 7.89 3.27 -5.83
C SER A 88 9.05 2.48 -6.42
N PHE A 89 9.88 1.92 -5.53
CA PHE A 89 11.02 1.06 -5.85
C PHE A 89 10.64 -0.14 -6.71
N PHE A 90 9.60 -0.89 -6.33
CA PHE A 90 9.17 -2.09 -7.06
C PHE A 90 8.67 -1.77 -8.48
N SER A 91 7.94 -0.66 -8.64
CA SER A 91 7.51 -0.22 -9.98
C SER A 91 8.69 0.29 -10.82
N TYR A 92 9.75 0.80 -10.18
CA TYR A 92 10.99 1.16 -10.87
C TYR A 92 11.76 -0.08 -11.32
N ILE A 93 11.86 -1.12 -10.47
CA ILE A 93 12.42 -2.43 -10.82
C ILE A 93 11.68 -3.02 -12.02
N LEU A 94 10.34 -3.03 -11.99
CA LEU A 94 9.53 -3.54 -13.10
C LEU A 94 9.82 -2.79 -14.40
N LYS A 95 9.93 -1.46 -14.36
CA LYS A 95 10.30 -0.67 -15.53
C LYS A 95 11.66 -1.11 -16.09
N TYR A 96 12.64 -1.31 -15.22
CA TYR A 96 14.00 -1.66 -15.61
C TYR A 96 14.12 -3.09 -16.16
N ILE A 97 13.54 -4.08 -15.48
CA ILE A 97 13.63 -5.50 -15.88
C ILE A 97 12.86 -5.76 -17.18
N PHE A 98 11.68 -5.15 -17.34
CA PHE A 98 10.78 -5.43 -18.46
C PHE A 98 10.85 -4.38 -19.58
N TYR A 99 11.81 -3.46 -19.53
CA TYR A 99 12.01 -2.38 -20.51
C TYR A 99 10.71 -1.63 -20.85
N LEU A 100 9.88 -1.36 -19.84
CA LEU A 100 8.57 -0.76 -20.08
C LEU A 100 8.72 0.69 -20.53
N PRO A 101 8.00 1.11 -21.59
CA PRO A 101 8.10 2.48 -22.12
C PRO A 101 7.63 3.50 -21.07
N GLU A 102 6.60 3.13 -20.31
CA GLU A 102 6.01 3.96 -19.26
C GLU A 102 6.31 3.41 -17.86
N TYR A 103 6.29 4.30 -16.87
CA TYR A 103 6.42 3.89 -15.48
C TYR A 103 5.14 3.18 -15.04
N PRO A 104 5.21 1.91 -14.60
CA PRO A 104 4.01 1.14 -14.34
C PRO A 104 3.48 1.50 -12.96
N GLU A 105 2.69 2.57 -12.87
CA GLU A 105 1.99 2.94 -11.64
C GLU A 105 1.00 1.83 -11.24
N PHE A 106 1.18 1.28 -10.04
CA PHE A 106 0.30 0.24 -9.52
C PHE A 106 -0.98 0.82 -8.94
N ILE A 107 -0.83 1.88 -8.14
CA ILE A 107 -1.92 2.58 -7.47
C ILE A 107 -1.70 4.07 -7.76
N PRO A 108 -2.60 4.73 -8.50
CA PRO A 108 -2.53 6.17 -8.70
C PRO A 108 -2.83 6.82 -7.34
N THR A 109 -1.78 7.24 -6.65
CA THR A 109 -1.89 7.83 -5.31
C THR A 109 -1.09 9.11 -5.26
N ASN A 110 -1.61 10.09 -4.52
CA ASN A 110 -0.85 11.30 -4.23
C ASN A 110 0.31 10.94 -3.29
N MET A 111 1.51 10.80 -3.88
CA MET A 111 2.70 10.35 -3.17
C MET A 111 3.10 11.28 -2.02
N ASP A 112 2.79 12.58 -2.08
CA ASP A 112 3.06 13.50 -0.97
C ASP A 112 2.21 13.18 0.27
N ASN A 113 0.93 12.87 0.05
CA ASN A 113 0.05 12.44 1.14
C ASN A 113 0.46 11.06 1.67
N THR A 114 0.83 10.14 0.77
CA THR A 114 1.31 8.81 1.16
C THR A 114 2.57 8.92 2.02
N ILE A 115 3.55 9.73 1.64
CA ILE A 115 4.78 9.97 2.42
C ILE A 115 4.43 10.47 3.82
N LYS A 116 3.54 11.47 3.94
CA LYS A 116 3.10 11.99 5.25
C LYS A 116 2.46 10.91 6.11
N ILE A 117 1.57 10.09 5.54
CA ILE A 117 0.92 8.98 6.26
C ILE A 117 1.97 7.96 6.73
N VAL A 118 2.92 7.59 5.88
CA VAL A 118 4.00 6.65 6.27
C VAL A 118 4.88 7.23 7.37
N PHE A 119 5.16 8.54 7.38
CA PHE A 119 5.85 9.18 8.49
C PHE A 119 5.08 9.08 9.81
N ILE A 120 3.76 9.31 9.79
CA ILE A 120 2.89 9.17 10.97
C ILE A 120 2.91 7.72 11.47
N ILE A 121 2.74 6.75 10.56
CA ILE A 121 2.79 5.31 10.86
C ILE A 121 4.14 4.94 11.48
N LEU A 122 5.25 5.40 10.89
CA LEU A 122 6.59 5.15 11.41
C LEU A 122 6.75 5.70 12.83
N PHE A 123 6.24 6.90 13.11
CA PHE A 123 6.27 7.49 14.43
C PHE A 123 5.49 6.65 15.45
N ILE A 124 4.30 6.17 15.08
CA ILE A 124 3.50 5.25 15.91
C ILE A 124 4.26 3.95 16.16
N SER A 125 4.89 3.38 15.14
CA SER A 125 5.70 2.15 15.30
C SER A 125 6.90 2.35 16.22
N LEU A 126 7.55 3.51 16.19
CA LEU A 126 8.62 3.84 17.13
C LEU A 126 8.10 3.92 18.57
N ILE A 127 6.93 4.53 18.81
CA ILE A 127 6.29 4.54 20.12
C ILE A 127 5.96 3.11 20.58
N ASN A 128 5.37 2.29 19.71
CA ASN A 128 5.06 0.89 20.02
C ASN A 128 6.31 0.08 20.36
N PHE A 129 7.44 0.37 19.71
CA PHE A 129 8.71 -0.27 19.97
C PHE A 129 9.31 0.15 21.33
N SER A 130 9.32 1.45 21.64
CA SER A 130 9.85 2.00 22.89
C SER A 130 8.97 1.69 24.10
N TYR A 131 7.64 1.68 23.93
CA TYR A 131 6.64 1.47 24.99
C TYR A 131 5.74 0.28 24.65
N PRO A 132 6.27 -0.96 24.70
CA PRO A 132 5.54 -2.14 24.23
C PRO A 132 4.25 -2.40 25.02
N LYS A 133 4.18 -2.00 26.30
CA LYS A 133 2.96 -2.12 27.12
C LYS A 133 1.79 -1.29 26.60
N HIS A 134 2.06 -0.19 25.89
CA HIS A 134 1.06 0.67 25.27
C HIS A 134 0.91 0.43 23.77
N SER A 135 1.53 -0.63 23.24
CA SER A 135 1.40 -0.95 21.82
C SER A 135 -0.06 -1.25 21.45
N ILE A 136 -0.43 -0.89 20.22
CA ILE A 136 -1.78 -1.11 19.70
C ILE A 136 -2.18 -2.59 19.78
N TYR A 137 -1.23 -3.50 19.55
CA TYR A 137 -1.44 -4.94 19.71
C TYR A 137 -1.88 -5.32 21.13
N ASN A 138 -1.22 -4.79 22.16
CA ASN A 138 -1.57 -5.08 23.55
C ASN A 138 -2.88 -4.42 23.98
N LEU A 139 -3.19 -3.23 23.45
CA LEU A 139 -4.48 -2.57 23.68
C LEU A 139 -5.64 -3.39 23.09
N LEU A 140 -5.47 -3.95 21.88
CA LEU A 140 -6.46 -4.86 21.28
C LEU A 140 -6.59 -6.18 22.06
N GLY A 141 -5.47 -6.72 22.56
CA GLY A 141 -5.50 -7.89 23.44
C GLY A 141 -6.29 -7.65 24.72
N ASN A 142 -6.05 -6.51 25.38
CA ASN A 142 -6.72 -6.15 26.63
C ASN A 142 -8.22 -5.91 26.45
N THR A 143 -8.62 -5.25 25.37
CA THR A 143 -10.05 -5.03 25.05
C THR A 143 -10.77 -6.35 24.75
N ARG A 144 -10.15 -7.27 24.01
CA ARG A 144 -10.70 -8.61 23.79
C ARG A 144 -10.85 -9.39 25.10
N GLN A 145 -9.85 -9.33 25.96
CA GLN A 145 -9.91 -9.99 27.27
C GLN A 145 -10.99 -9.39 28.17
N TYR A 146 -11.19 -8.07 28.10
CA TYR A 146 -12.26 -7.38 28.81
C TYR A 146 -13.65 -7.81 28.31
N MET A 147 -13.88 -7.83 26.99
CA MET A 147 -15.15 -8.29 26.41
C MET A 147 -15.48 -9.75 26.77
N ASN A 148 -14.47 -10.63 26.77
CA ASN A 148 -14.64 -12.03 27.16
C ASN A 148 -14.98 -12.23 28.65
N ARG A 149 -14.85 -11.21 29.51
CA ARG A 149 -15.29 -11.29 30.91
C ARG A 149 -16.79 -11.03 31.10
N PHE A 150 -17.47 -10.50 30.07
CA PHE A 150 -18.90 -10.19 30.12
C PHE A 150 -19.77 -11.16 29.30
N ASN A 151 -19.15 -12.14 28.63
CA ASN A 151 -19.80 -13.32 28.05
C ASN A 151 -19.59 -14.51 28.97
#